data_AF-A0A9W8EYB5-F1
#
_entry.id   AF-A0A9W8EYB5-F1
#
_cell.length_a   1.000
_cell.length_b   1.000
_cell.length_c   1.000
_cell.angle_alpha   90.00
_cell.angle_beta   90.00
_cell.angle_gamma   90.00
#
_symmetry.space_group_name_H-M   'P 1'
#
loop_
_entity.id
_entity.type
_entity.pdbx_description
1 polymer ?
#
loop_
_entity_poly.entity_id
_entity_poly.type
_entity_poly.pdbx_seq_one_letter_code
_entity_poly.pdbx_strand_id
1 'polypeptide(L)'
;MSTAKKLRRLHAAQRQLETNARIVEHDKRHLRSAYGEECQMTGRRRHASCLALRASINDRVSKLEQHFIDPDGVPGHEWYKHALIGPGPWTDASFQAFPGLAAALDTGDKGIVRQREKSIADIIYEAAWFLREV
;
A
#
# COMPACT_ATOMS: atom_id res chain seq x y z
N MET A 1 -21.88 -16.90 -11.34
CA MET A 1 -22.11 -16.06 -10.13
C MET A 1 -20.99 -15.04 -10.02
N SER A 2 -21.31 -13.74 -10.03
CA SER A 2 -20.34 -12.63 -10.09
C SER A 2 -19.38 -12.61 -8.89
N THR A 3 -18.08 -12.71 -9.18
CA THR A 3 -16.94 -12.65 -8.26
C THR A 3 -16.81 -11.30 -7.53
N ALA A 4 -17.40 -10.23 -8.07
CA ALA A 4 -17.29 -8.87 -7.54
C ALA A 4 -17.87 -8.67 -6.12
N LYS A 5 -18.79 -9.54 -5.66
CA LYS A 5 -19.38 -9.46 -4.31
C LYS A 5 -18.53 -10.11 -3.21
N LYS A 6 -17.53 -10.95 -3.54
CA LYS A 6 -16.86 -11.80 -2.54
C LYS A 6 -15.77 -11.10 -1.71
N LEU A 7 -15.19 -10.00 -2.20
CA LEU A 7 -14.07 -9.30 -1.54
C LEU A 7 -14.32 -7.79 -1.42
N ARG A 8 -15.47 -7.40 -0.85
CA ARG A 8 -15.92 -6.00 -0.79
C ARG A 8 -14.98 -5.09 0.02
N ARG A 9 -14.40 -5.59 1.11
CA ARG A 9 -13.50 -4.80 1.98
C ARG A 9 -12.19 -4.54 1.27
N LEU A 10 -11.63 -5.58 0.64
CA LEU A 10 -10.40 -5.46 -0.12
C LEU A 10 -10.53 -4.44 -1.26
N HIS A 11 -11.61 -4.52 -2.05
CA HIS A 11 -11.86 -3.54 -3.11
C HIS A 11 -12.07 -2.12 -2.57
N ALA A 12 -12.68 -1.97 -1.38
CA ALA A 12 -12.86 -0.66 -0.77
C ALA A 12 -11.52 -0.06 -0.29
N ALA A 13 -10.66 -0.89 0.31
CA ALA A 13 -9.32 -0.49 0.73
C ALA A 13 -8.44 -0.11 -0.47
N GLN A 14 -8.46 -0.91 -1.55
CA GLN A 14 -7.77 -0.58 -2.80
C GLN A 14 -8.18 0.79 -3.35
N ARG A 15 -9.50 1.06 -3.44
CA ARG A 15 -9.99 2.36 -3.90
C ARG A 15 -9.53 3.51 -3.02
N GLN A 16 -9.45 3.30 -1.71
CA GLN A 16 -8.96 4.31 -0.78
C GLN A 16 -7.47 4.58 -0.98
N LEU A 17 -6.66 3.52 -1.15
CA LEU A 17 -5.24 3.62 -1.45
C LEU A 17 -5.01 4.39 -2.75
N GLU A 18 -5.70 4.03 -3.84
CA GLU A 18 -5.62 4.75 -5.11
C GLU A 18 -6.04 6.22 -4.98
N THR A 19 -7.06 6.50 -4.17
CA THR A 19 -7.52 7.88 -3.94
C THR A 19 -6.47 8.69 -3.20
N ASN A 20 -5.85 8.14 -2.15
CA ASN A 20 -4.85 8.86 -1.37
C ASN A 20 -3.51 8.95 -2.13
N ALA A 21 -3.16 7.95 -2.94
CA ALA A 21 -2.00 8.03 -3.83
C ALA A 21 -2.10 9.21 -4.82
N ARG A 22 -3.31 9.56 -5.29
CA ARG A 22 -3.52 10.74 -6.14
C ARG A 22 -3.20 12.06 -5.44
N ILE A 23 -3.26 12.13 -4.10
CA ILE A 23 -2.87 13.31 -3.32
C ILE A 23 -1.36 13.49 -3.43
N VAL A 24 -0.58 12.44 -3.14
CA VAL A 24 0.89 12.48 -3.27
C VAL A 24 1.31 12.82 -4.70
N GLU A 25 0.66 12.24 -5.70
CA GLU A 25 0.92 12.56 -7.10
C GLU A 25 0.55 14.02 -7.46
N HIS A 26 -0.52 14.55 -6.88
CA HIS A 26 -0.88 15.96 -7.00
C HIS A 26 0.22 16.85 -6.40
N ASP A 27 0.70 16.54 -5.21
CA ASP A 27 1.69 17.36 -4.51
C ASP A 27 3.06 17.28 -5.18
N LYS A 28 3.42 16.13 -5.76
CA LYS A 28 4.58 15.99 -6.64
C LYS A 28 4.46 16.85 -7.90
N ARG A 29 3.30 16.88 -8.55
CA ARG A 29 3.06 17.79 -9.69
C ARG A 29 3.13 19.25 -9.27
N HIS A 30 2.55 19.59 -8.11
CA HIS A 30 2.62 20.93 -7.56
C HIS A 30 4.08 21.33 -7.30
N LEU A 31 4.86 20.49 -6.59
CA LEU A 31 6.28 20.69 -6.32
C LEU A 31 7.04 21.03 -7.61
N ARG A 32 6.88 20.20 -8.65
CA ARG A 32 7.54 20.40 -9.95
C ARG A 32 7.11 21.70 -10.63
N SER A 33 5.82 22.00 -10.64
CA SER A 33 5.30 23.22 -11.29
C SER A 33 5.72 24.51 -10.56
N ALA A 34 5.76 24.48 -9.23
CA ALA A 34 6.01 25.65 -8.41
C ALA A 34 7.50 25.90 -8.15
N TYR A 35 8.32 24.85 -8.17
CA TYR A 35 9.72 24.91 -7.73
C TYR A 35 10.74 24.27 -8.68
N GLY A 36 10.31 23.62 -9.76
CA GLY A 36 11.18 22.86 -10.67
C GLY A 36 11.58 21.48 -10.12
N GLU A 37 12.41 20.74 -10.85
CA GLU A 37 12.81 19.36 -10.48
C GLU A 37 13.82 19.31 -9.31
N GLU A 38 14.66 20.34 -9.16
CA GLU A 38 15.81 20.28 -8.24
C GLU A 38 15.77 21.32 -7.10
N CYS A 39 14.65 22.02 -6.90
CA CYS A 39 14.55 23.10 -5.91
C CYS A 39 15.66 24.18 -6.07
N GLN A 40 16.23 24.37 -7.27
CA GLN A 40 17.31 25.33 -7.53
C GLN A 40 16.77 26.76 -7.55
N MET A 41 16.68 27.39 -6.38
CA MET A 41 16.20 28.77 -6.24
C MET A 41 17.04 29.59 -5.26
N THR A 42 17.09 30.90 -5.50
CA THR A 42 17.92 31.85 -4.74
C THR A 42 17.25 32.33 -3.45
N GLY A 43 15.92 32.32 -3.37
CA GLY A 43 15.17 32.81 -2.21
C GLY A 43 15.12 31.83 -1.04
N ARG A 44 15.68 32.19 0.12
CA ARG A 44 15.79 31.33 1.32
C ARG A 44 14.46 30.70 1.77
N ARG A 45 13.39 31.50 1.84
CA ARG A 45 12.05 31.01 2.24
C ARG A 45 11.48 30.02 1.23
N ARG A 46 11.57 30.34 -0.06
CA ARG A 46 11.03 29.49 -1.14
C ARG A 46 11.80 28.17 -1.23
N HIS A 47 13.12 28.23 -1.09
CA HIS A 47 13.98 27.05 -1.05
C HIS A 47 13.60 26.13 0.12
N ALA A 48 13.45 26.69 1.33
CA ALA A 48 13.01 25.92 2.50
C ALA A 48 11.65 25.25 2.29
N SER A 49 10.66 25.94 1.71
CA SER A 49 9.36 25.35 1.38
C SER A 49 9.46 24.20 0.37
N CYS A 50 10.30 24.35 -0.67
CA CYS A 50 10.52 23.27 -1.65
C CYS A 50 11.13 22.03 -1.00
N LEU A 51 12.18 22.21 -0.18
CA LEU A 51 12.83 21.09 0.51
C LEU A 51 11.90 20.40 1.49
N ALA A 52 11.08 21.16 2.23
CA ALA A 52 10.10 20.60 3.15
C ALA A 52 9.05 19.74 2.43
N LEU A 53 8.46 20.26 1.35
CA LEU A 53 7.48 19.51 0.56
C LEU A 53 8.11 18.28 -0.10
N ARG A 54 9.31 18.42 -0.67
CA ARG A 54 10.04 17.28 -1.25
C ARG A 54 10.36 16.21 -0.22
N ALA A 55 10.80 16.61 0.97
CA ALA A 55 11.08 15.69 2.06
C ALA A 55 9.81 14.95 2.52
N SER A 56 8.69 15.66 2.66
CA SER A 56 7.40 15.05 2.99
C SER A 56 6.98 14.00 1.96
N ILE A 57 6.98 14.35 0.67
CA ILE A 57 6.66 13.42 -0.43
C ILE A 57 7.58 12.20 -0.43
N ASN A 58 8.90 12.41 -0.28
CA ASN A 58 9.88 11.33 -0.23
C ASN A 58 9.65 10.40 0.97
N ASP A 59 9.32 10.95 2.14
CA ASP A 59 9.03 10.16 3.33
C ASP A 59 7.81 9.25 3.10
N ARG A 60 6.73 9.80 2.52
CA ARG A 60 5.52 9.03 2.20
C ARG A 60 5.77 7.94 1.17
N VAL A 61 6.45 8.23 0.07
CA VAL A 61 6.67 7.23 -0.99
C VAL A 61 7.67 6.16 -0.57
N SER A 62 8.76 6.53 0.13
CA SER A 62 9.81 5.57 0.53
C SER A 62 9.36 4.60 1.63
N LYS A 63 8.46 5.03 2.52
CA LYS A 63 7.97 4.19 3.62
C LYS A 63 6.70 3.41 3.29
N LEU A 64 6.00 3.75 2.20
CA LEU A 64 4.74 3.11 1.82
C LEU A 64 4.82 1.57 1.82
N GLU A 65 5.88 1.01 1.22
CA GLU A 65 6.03 -0.45 1.13
C GLU A 65 6.09 -1.15 2.49
N GLN A 66 6.62 -0.47 3.53
CA GLN A 66 6.70 -1.02 4.87
C GLN A 66 5.31 -1.15 5.53
N HIS A 67 4.32 -0.35 5.09
CA HIS A 67 2.95 -0.46 5.57
C HIS A 67 2.24 -1.71 5.05
N PHE A 68 2.80 -2.42 4.08
CA PHE A 68 2.25 -3.71 3.61
C PHE A 68 2.78 -4.91 4.37
N ILE A 69 3.44 -4.71 5.52
CA ILE A 69 3.87 -5.77 6.42
C ILE A 69 2.67 -6.32 7.20
N ASP A 70 2.42 -7.61 7.04
CA ASP A 70 1.50 -8.40 7.84
C ASP A 70 2.27 -9.12 8.96
N PRO A 71 2.00 -8.82 10.24
CA PRO A 71 2.70 -9.47 11.36
C PRO A 71 2.47 -10.98 11.42
N ASP A 72 1.34 -11.50 10.92
CA ASP A 72 1.04 -12.93 10.90
C ASP A 72 1.84 -13.66 9.80
N GLY A 73 2.21 -12.94 8.74
CA GLY A 73 2.90 -13.50 7.57
C GLY A 73 2.02 -14.42 6.72
N VAL A 74 2.66 -15.23 5.88
CA VAL A 74 1.98 -16.21 5.03
C VAL A 74 1.90 -17.56 5.76
N PRO A 75 0.73 -18.22 5.82
CA PRO A 75 0.64 -19.56 6.41
C PRO A 75 1.64 -20.54 5.79
N GLY A 76 2.40 -21.25 6.63
CA GLY A 76 3.49 -22.15 6.20
C GLY A 76 4.80 -21.44 5.84
N HIS A 77 4.79 -20.10 5.78
CA HIS A 77 5.94 -19.24 5.52
C HIS A 77 5.85 -17.99 6.40
N GLU A 78 5.68 -18.18 7.71
CA GLU A 78 5.36 -17.10 8.65
C GLU A 78 6.46 -16.03 8.71
N TRP A 79 7.70 -16.37 8.31
CA TRP A 79 8.81 -15.43 8.17
C TRP A 79 8.63 -14.44 7.00
N TYR A 80 7.78 -14.77 6.02
CA TYR A 80 7.49 -13.91 4.89
C TYR A 80 6.32 -12.98 5.22
N LYS A 81 6.60 -11.67 5.32
CA LYS A 81 5.66 -10.69 5.90
C LYS A 81 4.94 -9.78 4.91
N HIS A 82 5.30 -9.80 3.62
CA HIS A 82 4.69 -8.87 2.67
C HIS A 82 3.26 -9.32 2.30
N ALA A 83 2.25 -8.50 2.61
CA ALA A 83 0.84 -8.87 2.50
C ALA A 83 0.34 -8.96 1.04
N LEU A 84 0.92 -8.16 0.14
CA LEU A 84 0.43 -8.02 -1.24
C LEU A 84 1.07 -8.99 -2.22
N ILE A 85 2.33 -9.37 -2.03
CA ILE A 85 3.12 -10.21 -2.93
C ILE A 85 3.95 -11.14 -2.09
N GLY A 86 4.13 -12.39 -2.51
CA GLY A 86 4.98 -13.34 -1.80
C GLY A 86 4.91 -14.74 -2.37
N PRO A 87 5.64 -15.70 -1.77
CA PRO A 87 5.61 -17.09 -2.19
C PRO A 87 4.19 -17.68 -2.05
N GLY A 88 3.86 -18.61 -2.93
CA GLY A 88 2.67 -19.44 -2.80
C GLY A 88 2.73 -20.30 -1.53
N PRO A 89 1.62 -20.52 -0.82
CA PRO A 89 1.59 -21.29 0.43
C PRO A 89 2.02 -22.75 0.25
N TRP A 90 1.87 -23.33 -0.95
CA TRP A 90 2.09 -24.76 -1.20
C TRP A 90 3.16 -25.07 -2.24
N THR A 91 3.73 -24.05 -2.89
CA THR A 91 4.78 -24.23 -3.90
C THR A 91 5.81 -23.12 -3.81
N ASP A 92 7.06 -23.50 -3.65
CA ASP A 92 8.23 -22.62 -3.53
C ASP A 92 8.54 -21.85 -4.83
N ALA A 93 7.88 -22.22 -5.94
CA ALA A 93 8.24 -21.81 -7.29
C ALA A 93 7.36 -20.70 -7.90
N SER A 94 6.35 -20.17 -7.19
CA SER A 94 5.54 -19.08 -7.72
C SER A 94 5.30 -17.97 -6.70
N PHE A 95 5.76 -16.76 -7.05
CA PHE A 95 5.29 -15.54 -6.42
C PHE A 95 3.84 -15.30 -6.84
N GLN A 96 2.99 -14.92 -5.90
CA GLN A 96 1.59 -14.60 -6.17
C GLN A 96 1.13 -13.36 -5.41
N ALA A 97 0.05 -12.76 -5.90
CA ALA A 97 -0.62 -11.67 -5.21
C ALA A 97 -1.43 -12.19 -4.02
N PHE A 98 -1.42 -11.44 -2.93
CA PHE A 98 -2.16 -11.73 -1.70
C PHE A 98 -1.98 -13.18 -1.20
N PRO A 99 -0.73 -13.63 -0.96
CA PRO A 99 -0.43 -15.04 -0.68
C PRO A 99 -1.24 -15.62 0.50
N GLY A 100 -1.44 -14.83 1.57
CA GLY A 100 -2.28 -15.27 2.68
C GLY A 100 -3.77 -15.36 2.35
N LEU A 101 -4.29 -14.54 1.43
CA LEU A 101 -5.69 -14.66 0.96
C LEU A 101 -5.86 -15.89 0.07
N ALA A 102 -4.89 -16.17 -0.79
CA ALA A 102 -4.86 -17.39 -1.60
C ALA A 102 -4.87 -18.64 -0.70
N ALA A 103 -4.01 -18.68 0.34
CA ALA A 103 -4.02 -19.76 1.34
C ALA A 103 -5.38 -19.92 2.01
N ALA A 104 -6.03 -18.81 2.40
CA ALA A 104 -7.37 -18.83 2.97
C ALA A 104 -8.42 -19.37 2.01
N LEU A 105 -8.33 -19.04 0.71
CA LEU A 105 -9.26 -19.54 -0.31
C LEU A 105 -9.14 -21.05 -0.50
N ASP A 106 -7.93 -21.61 -0.42
CA ASP A 106 -7.69 -23.04 -0.57
C ASP A 106 -8.33 -23.90 0.54
N THR A 107 -8.58 -23.30 1.71
CA THR A 107 -9.31 -23.99 2.80
C THR A 107 -10.79 -24.27 2.46
N GLY A 108 -11.37 -23.51 1.53
CA GLY A 108 -12.81 -23.52 1.27
C GLY A 108 -13.68 -22.93 2.40
N ASP A 109 -13.09 -22.54 3.53
CA ASP A 109 -13.80 -22.01 4.69
C ASP A 109 -14.09 -20.51 4.51
N LYS A 110 -15.38 -20.18 4.38
CA LYS A 110 -15.84 -18.80 4.16
C LYS A 110 -15.53 -17.88 5.35
N GLY A 111 -15.45 -18.40 6.57
CA GLY A 111 -15.06 -17.68 7.77
C GLY A 111 -13.59 -17.27 7.72
N ILE A 112 -12.70 -18.21 7.39
CA ILE A 112 -11.26 -17.96 7.23
C ILE A 112 -11.02 -16.93 6.12
N VAL A 113 -11.68 -17.10 4.97
CA VAL A 113 -11.58 -16.13 3.85
C VAL A 113 -12.02 -14.72 4.27
N ARG A 114 -13.15 -14.59 4.98
CA ARG A 114 -13.65 -13.28 5.44
C ARG A 114 -12.71 -12.63 6.45
N GLN A 115 -12.17 -13.41 7.37
CA GLN A 115 -11.22 -12.89 8.36
C GLN A 115 -9.96 -12.40 7.67
N ARG A 116 -9.42 -13.21 6.74
CA ARG A 116 -8.21 -12.85 6.01
C ARG A 116 -8.39 -11.67 5.07
N GLU A 117 -9.52 -11.59 4.37
CA GLU A 117 -9.91 -10.42 3.59
C GLU A 117 -9.92 -9.16 4.47
N LYS A 118 -10.50 -9.24 5.67
CA LYS A 118 -10.55 -8.11 6.60
C LYS A 118 -9.14 -7.68 7.00
N SER A 119 -8.28 -8.60 7.44
CA SER A 119 -6.91 -8.25 7.87
C SER A 119 -6.11 -7.57 6.75
N ILE A 120 -6.16 -8.09 5.53
CA ILE A 120 -5.46 -7.48 4.38
C ILE A 120 -6.06 -6.12 4.03
N ALA A 121 -7.39 -5.99 4.09
CA ALA A 121 -8.04 -4.70 3.86
C ALA A 121 -7.62 -3.66 4.92
N ASP A 122 -7.50 -4.05 6.20
CA ASP A 122 -7.03 -3.16 7.27
C ASP A 122 -5.59 -2.68 7.00
N ILE A 123 -4.68 -3.58 6.61
CA ILE A 123 -3.29 -3.25 6.22
C ILE A 123 -3.26 -2.21 5.09
N ILE A 124 -4.07 -2.42 4.04
CA ILE A 124 -4.16 -1.50 2.90
C ILE A 124 -4.78 -0.16 3.33
N TYR A 125 -5.72 -0.16 4.27
CA TYR A 125 -6.27 1.08 4.81
C TYR A 125 -5.22 1.88 5.57
N GLU A 126 -4.41 1.25 6.41
CA GLU A 126 -3.32 1.92 7.11
C GLU A 126 -2.32 2.53 6.12
N ALA A 127 -1.93 1.78 5.09
CA ALA A 127 -1.09 2.29 4.00
C ALA A 127 -1.75 3.46 3.27
N ALA A 128 -3.06 3.38 2.99
CA ALA A 128 -3.79 4.45 2.35
C ALA A 128 -3.80 5.72 3.22
N TRP A 129 -4.11 5.61 4.51
CA TRP A 129 -4.16 6.75 5.42
C TRP A 129 -2.79 7.40 5.59
N PHE A 130 -1.72 6.61 5.64
CA PHE A 130 -0.35 7.10 5.67
C PHE A 130 -0.03 8.05 4.50
N LEU A 131 -0.55 7.78 3.29
CA LEU A 131 -0.36 8.63 2.11
C LEU A 131 -1.14 9.95 2.13
N ARG A 132 -2.08 10.14 3.06
CA ARG A 132 -2.92 11.36 3.10
C ARG A 132 -2.19 12.57 3.70
N GLU A 133 -1.13 12.34 4.46
CA GLU A 133 -0.47 13.35 5.29
C GLU A 133 0.77 13.97 4.62
N VAL A 134 0.62 14.49 3.41
CA VAL A 134 1.72 15.18 2.69
C VAL A 134 1.91 16.62 3.20
#